data_AF-A0A261BN96-F1
#
_entry.id   AF-A0A261BN96-F1
#
_cell.length_a   1.000
_cell.length_b   1.000
_cell.length_c   1.000
_cell.angle_alpha   90.00
_cell.angle_beta   90.00
_cell.angle_gamma   90.00
#
_symmetry.space_group_name_H-M   'P 1'
#
loop_
_entity.id
_entity.type
_entity.pdbx_description
1 polymer ?
#
loop_
_entity_poly.entity_id
_entity_poly.type
_entity_poly.pdbx_seq_one_letter_code
_entity_poly.pdbx_strand_id
1 'polypeptide(L)'
;MEDIEDNDEKIYHPLQSKIGCSRLPAACPERRMDKNEQFCLFGPQSSAHTKEDIKFGAIGTQCSNGTADSGLCKAGGSGEGSGSEKTSNDVDSKSYSNLFFFISAYILVLLF
;
A
#
# COMPACT_ATOMS: atom_id res chain seq x y z
N MET A 1 16.98 39.93 -0.32
CA MET A 1 17.72 38.67 -0.48
C MET A 1 17.42 37.88 0.77
N GLU A 2 17.10 36.58 0.64
CA GLU A 2 16.46 35.73 1.66
C GLU A 2 14.94 35.96 1.62
N ASP A 3 14.12 35.02 1.17
CA ASP A 3 14.04 33.65 1.67
C ASP A 3 14.37 32.57 0.61
N ILE A 4 15.30 31.68 0.97
CA ILE A 4 15.50 30.39 0.31
C ILE A 4 14.28 29.56 0.68
N GLU A 5 13.44 29.23 -0.31
CA GLU A 5 12.48 28.14 -0.18
C GLU A 5 13.27 26.90 0.23
N ASP A 6 13.22 26.58 1.52
CA ASP A 6 13.69 25.32 2.06
C ASP A 6 12.88 24.27 1.30
N ASN A 7 13.51 23.68 0.29
CA ASN A 7 13.07 22.45 -0.33
C ASN A 7 13.25 21.42 0.77
N ASP A 8 12.30 21.41 1.71
CA ASP A 8 12.25 20.56 2.89
C ASP A 8 12.11 19.15 2.33
N GLU A 9 13.26 18.57 1.98
CA GLU A 9 13.37 17.25 1.39
C GLU A 9 12.73 16.35 2.41
N LYS A 10 11.50 15.93 2.11
CA LYS A 10 10.67 15.21 3.07
C LYS A 10 11.31 13.85 3.30
N ILE A 11 12.20 13.78 4.29
CA ILE A 11 12.93 12.56 4.60
C ILE A 11 11.93 11.56 5.16
N TYR A 12 11.55 10.60 4.30
CA TYR A 12 10.75 9.46 4.70
C TYR A 12 11.55 8.59 5.67
N HIS A 13 10.88 8.05 6.67
CA HIS A 13 11.52 7.16 7.62
C HIS A 13 12.10 5.93 6.87
N PRO A 14 13.38 5.58 7.03
CA PRO A 14 14.05 4.58 6.17
C PRO A 14 13.48 3.18 6.32
N LEU A 15 12.86 2.90 7.47
CA LEU A 15 12.11 1.66 7.75
C LEU A 15 10.64 1.67 7.26
N GLN A 16 10.19 2.68 6.50
CA GLN A 16 8.88 2.60 5.84
C GLN A 16 8.93 1.56 4.73
N SER A 17 7.93 0.68 4.69
CA SER A 17 7.83 -0.39 3.69
C SER A 17 6.50 -0.40 2.95
N LYS A 18 5.54 0.44 3.38
CA LYS A 18 4.20 0.52 2.81
C LYS A 18 3.78 1.97 2.60
N ILE A 19 3.09 2.21 1.50
CA ILE A 19 2.42 3.47 1.18
C ILE A 19 1.02 3.17 0.66
N GLY A 20 0.03 3.95 1.10
CA GLY A 20 -1.33 3.91 0.60
C GLY A 20 -1.80 5.32 0.25
N CYS A 21 -2.22 5.54 -0.98
CA CYS A 21 -2.69 6.85 -1.44
C CYS A 21 -4.17 6.77 -1.85
N SER A 22 -4.91 7.85 -1.62
CA SER A 22 -6.30 7.97 -2.05
C SER A 22 -6.61 9.40 -2.46
N ARG A 23 -7.67 9.57 -3.25
CA ARG A 23 -8.25 10.87 -3.56
C ARG A 23 -9.52 11.07 -2.73
N LEU A 24 -9.69 12.28 -2.21
CA LEU A 24 -10.90 12.64 -1.47
C LEU A 24 -12.12 12.67 -2.42
N PRO A 25 -13.16 11.86 -2.17
CA PRO A 25 -14.35 11.86 -3.03
C PRO A 25 -15.19 13.15 -2.87
N ALA A 26 -15.04 13.84 -1.74
CA ALA A 26 -15.70 15.08 -1.40
C ALA A 26 -14.72 15.98 -0.62
N ALA A 27 -14.96 17.29 -0.63
CA ALA A 27 -14.17 18.24 0.14
C ALA A 27 -14.34 18.02 1.65
N CYS A 28 -13.28 18.26 2.41
CA CYS A 28 -13.25 18.26 3.87
C CYS A 28 -12.80 19.64 4.38
N PRO A 29 -13.72 20.62 4.50
CA PRO A 29 -13.37 22.01 4.82
C PRO A 29 -12.66 22.19 6.16
N GLU A 30 -13.03 21.40 7.17
CA GLU A 30 -12.42 21.44 8.51
C GLU A 30 -10.91 21.12 8.49
N ARG A 31 -10.48 20.32 7.52
CA ARG A 31 -9.08 19.92 7.33
C ARG A 31 -8.41 20.69 6.18
N ARG A 32 -9.10 21.69 5.61
CA ARG A 32 -8.67 22.45 4.44
C ARG A 32 -8.27 21.55 3.27
N MET A 33 -9.05 20.50 3.04
CA MET A 33 -8.85 19.60 1.92
C MET A 33 -9.97 19.73 0.90
N ASP A 34 -9.60 19.88 -0.36
CA ASP A 34 -10.53 20.04 -1.47
C ASP A 34 -11.02 18.70 -2.03
N LYS A 35 -12.11 18.76 -2.82
CA LYS A 35 -12.61 17.59 -3.53
C LYS A 35 -11.55 17.13 -4.55
N ASN A 36 -11.34 15.81 -4.62
CA ASN A 36 -10.34 15.13 -5.45
C ASN A 36 -8.88 15.38 -5.05
N GLU A 37 -8.62 16.06 -3.93
CA GLU A 37 -7.26 16.19 -3.41
C GLU A 37 -6.69 14.82 -3.05
N GLN A 38 -5.40 14.63 -3.30
CA GLN A 38 -4.71 13.36 -3.05
C GLN A 38 -3.98 13.42 -1.71
N PHE A 39 -4.11 12.37 -0.91
CA PHE A 39 -3.30 12.19 0.29
C PHE A 39 -2.71 10.78 0.31
N CYS A 40 -1.56 10.65 0.97
CA CYS A 40 -0.86 9.38 1.15
C CYS A 40 -0.55 9.15 2.62
N LEU A 41 -0.68 7.89 3.04
CA LEU A 41 -0.30 7.40 4.35
C LEU A 41 0.89 6.44 4.18
N PHE A 42 1.83 6.50 5.12
CA PHE A 42 3.05 5.69 5.12
C PHE A 42 3.06 4.80 6.36
N GLY A 43 3.62 3.60 6.24
CA GLY A 43 3.71 2.65 7.35
C GLY A 43 4.87 1.67 7.23
N PRO A 44 5.27 1.04 8.35
CA PRO A 44 4.56 1.00 9.64
C PRO A 44 4.88 2.15 10.61
N GLN A 45 5.87 2.99 10.32
CA GLN A 45 6.35 3.96 11.31
C GLN A 45 5.51 5.23 11.30
N SER A 46 5.16 5.72 12.49
CA SER A 46 4.42 6.98 12.67
C SER A 46 5.28 8.10 13.25
N SER A 47 6.50 7.80 13.71
CA SER A 47 7.44 8.76 14.27
C SER A 47 8.39 9.31 13.21
N ALA A 48 9.02 10.45 13.54
CA ALA A 48 10.22 10.87 12.82
C ALA A 48 11.32 9.81 12.97
N HIS A 49 12.18 9.70 11.95
CA HIS A 49 13.33 8.81 12.03
C HIS A 49 14.35 9.37 13.02
N THR A 50 15.08 8.48 13.68
CA THR A 50 16.24 8.83 14.49
C THR A 50 17.52 8.46 13.75
N LYS A 51 18.68 8.80 14.34
CA LYS A 51 19.98 8.45 13.74
C LYS A 51 20.20 6.94 13.74
N GLU A 52 19.59 6.23 14.69
CA GLU A 52 19.70 4.79 14.87
C GLU A 52 18.90 4.01 13.80
N ASP A 53 17.87 4.64 13.21
CA ASP A 53 17.12 4.08 12.08
C ASP A 53 17.93 4.09 10.78
N ILE A 54 18.98 4.90 10.71
CA ILE A 54 19.87 5.02 9.55
C ILE A 54 21.07 4.10 9.75
N LYS A 55 21.24 3.15 8.82
CA LYS A 55 22.38 2.24 8.80
C LYS A 55 23.32 2.61 7.67
N PHE A 56 24.59 2.77 7.98
CA PHE A 56 25.65 3.02 7.01
C PHE A 56 26.35 1.71 6.62
N GLY A 57 26.72 1.59 5.36
CA GLY A 57 27.38 0.43 4.80
C GLY A 57 27.18 0.31 3.30
N ALA A 58 27.63 -0.80 2.72
CA ALA A 58 27.34 -1.09 1.32
C ALA A 58 25.84 -1.34 1.12
N ILE A 59 25.28 -0.81 0.03
CA ILE A 59 23.86 -0.92 -0.31
C ILE A 59 23.44 -2.39 -0.31
N GLY A 60 22.28 -2.69 0.27
CA GLY A 60 21.72 -4.04 0.27
C GLY A 60 22.21 -4.98 1.38
N THR A 61 23.36 -4.70 2.00
CA THR A 61 23.99 -5.64 2.97
C THR A 61 23.14 -5.91 4.21
N GLN A 62 22.25 -4.98 4.58
CA GLN A 62 21.38 -5.09 5.75
C GLN A 62 19.93 -5.46 5.40
N CYS A 63 19.63 -5.79 4.13
CA CYS A 63 18.28 -6.17 3.72
C CYS A 63 17.98 -7.63 4.08
N SER A 64 17.04 -7.85 5.01
CA SER A 64 16.64 -9.19 5.43
C SER A 64 15.98 -10.03 4.32
N ASN A 65 15.28 -9.38 3.38
CA ASN A 65 14.61 -10.03 2.25
C ASN A 65 15.36 -9.85 0.92
N GLY A 66 16.64 -9.48 1.01
CA GLY A 66 17.46 -9.13 -0.15
C GLY A 66 17.10 -7.80 -0.79
N THR A 67 17.81 -7.50 -1.86
CA THR A 67 17.77 -6.21 -2.56
C THR A 67 16.97 -6.34 -3.86
N ALA A 68 16.23 -5.31 -4.22
CA ALA A 68 15.65 -5.15 -5.55
C ALA A 68 16.70 -4.62 -6.54
N ASP A 69 16.40 -4.69 -7.85
CA ASP A 69 17.30 -4.20 -8.90
C ASP A 69 17.55 -2.69 -8.80
N SER A 70 16.67 -1.96 -8.11
CA SER A 70 16.81 -0.54 -7.77
C SER A 70 17.82 -0.26 -6.66
N GLY A 71 18.37 -1.28 -6.00
CA GLY A 71 19.22 -1.13 -4.81
C GLY A 71 18.45 -0.97 -3.50
N LEU A 72 17.12 -0.91 -3.52
CA LEU A 72 16.29 -0.83 -2.31
C LEU A 72 16.06 -2.19 -1.66
N CYS A 73 15.84 -2.21 -0.34
CA CYS A 73 15.45 -3.44 0.36
C CYS A 73 14.04 -3.88 -0.03
N LYS A 74 13.86 -5.17 -0.29
CA LYS A 74 12.53 -5.75 -0.51
C LYS A 74 11.73 -5.74 0.79
N ALA A 75 10.47 -5.31 0.71
CA ALA A 75 9.53 -5.43 1.82
C ALA A 75 9.32 -6.91 2.18
N GLY A 76 9.19 -7.21 3.48
CA GLY A 76 8.91 -8.57 3.94
C GLY A 76 7.49 -9.00 3.62
N GLY A 77 7.29 -10.31 3.42
CA GLY A 77 5.99 -10.90 3.05
C GLY A 77 4.93 -10.96 4.16
N SER A 78 5.17 -10.38 5.34
CA SER A 78 4.29 -10.49 6.50
C SER A 78 3.30 -9.33 6.62
N GLY A 79 2.50 -9.17 5.56
CA GLY A 79 1.22 -8.48 5.67
C GLY A 79 0.60 -8.27 4.31
N GLU A 80 -0.50 -8.98 4.05
CA GLU A 80 -1.50 -8.73 3.00
C GLU A 80 -1.99 -7.28 3.05
N GLY A 81 -1.16 -6.36 2.57
CA GLY A 81 -1.60 -5.12 1.96
C GLY A 81 -1.71 -5.43 0.49
N SER A 82 -2.90 -5.85 0.05
CA SER A 82 -3.23 -5.91 -1.38
C SER A 82 -2.99 -4.50 -1.95
N GLY A 83 -1.84 -4.30 -2.59
CA GLY A 83 -1.66 -3.28 -3.61
C GLY A 83 -2.49 -3.67 -4.83
N SER A 84 -3.81 -3.68 -4.67
CA SER A 84 -4.72 -3.72 -5.80
C SER A 84 -4.69 -2.34 -6.41
N GLU A 85 -3.99 -2.20 -7.52
CA GLU A 85 -4.49 -1.35 -8.59
C GLU A 85 -5.89 -1.88 -8.92
N LYS A 86 -6.93 -1.32 -8.28
CA LYS A 86 -8.31 -1.61 -8.65
C LYS A 86 -8.59 -0.96 -10.00
N THR A 87 -8.08 -1.57 -11.06
CA THR A 87 -8.82 -1.57 -12.31
C THR A 87 -9.97 -2.56 -12.11
N SER A 88 -11.21 -2.06 -12.09
CA SER A 88 -12.40 -2.91 -12.07
C SER A 88 -12.28 -3.92 -13.21
N ASN A 89 -12.02 -5.18 -12.89
CA ASN A 89 -12.41 -6.40 -13.62
C ASN A 89 -11.85 -7.71 -13.04
N ASP A 90 -11.20 -7.71 -11.86
CA ASP A 90 -10.91 -8.97 -11.17
C ASP A 90 -12.16 -9.51 -10.47
N VAL A 91 -12.87 -10.37 -11.20
CA VAL A 91 -13.94 -11.21 -10.69
C VAL A 91 -13.30 -12.37 -9.92
N ASP A 92 -13.43 -12.37 -8.59
CA ASP A 92 -12.92 -13.42 -7.69
C ASP A 92 -13.47 -14.81 -8.05
N SER A 93 -12.66 -15.61 -8.77
CA SER A 93 -12.96 -16.98 -9.22
C SER A 93 -13.31 -17.97 -8.10
N LYS A 94 -12.99 -17.67 -6.83
CA LYS A 94 -13.30 -18.55 -5.69
C LYS A 94 -14.77 -18.48 -5.25
N SER A 95 -15.45 -17.36 -5.48
CA SER A 95 -16.85 -17.17 -5.04
C SER A 95 -17.82 -18.00 -5.89
N TYR A 96 -17.58 -18.07 -7.20
CA TYR A 96 -18.47 -18.75 -8.15
C TYR A 96 -18.44 -20.27 -8.03
N SER A 97 -17.30 -20.87 -7.65
CA SER A 97 -17.16 -22.33 -7.52
C SER A 97 -18.21 -22.89 -6.55
N ASN A 98 -18.37 -22.28 -5.38
CA ASN A 98 -19.33 -22.76 -4.37
C ASN A 98 -20.78 -22.59 -4.84
N LEU A 99 -21.11 -21.48 -5.53
CA LEU A 99 -22.47 -21.22 -6.01
C LEU A 99 -22.91 -22.25 -7.06
N PHE A 100 -22.01 -22.65 -7.97
CA PHE A 100 -22.30 -23.68 -8.99
C PHE A 100 -22.62 -25.06 -8.38
N PHE A 101 -21.97 -25.44 -7.28
CA PHE A 101 -22.27 -26.69 -6.58
C PHE A 101 -23.68 -26.71 -5.97
N PHE A 102 -24.13 -25.61 -5.37
CA PHE A 102 -25.48 -25.54 -4.80
C PHE A 102 -26.56 -25.52 -5.89
N ILE A 103 -26.32 -24.80 -6.99
CA ILE A 103 -27.25 -24.75 -8.12
C ILE A 103 -27.37 -26.13 -8.77
N SER A 104 -26.26 -26.85 -8.98
CA SER A 104 -26.29 -28.17 -9.62
C SER A 104 -27.00 -29.21 -8.74
N ALA A 105 -26.77 -29.19 -7.43
CA ALA A 105 -27.47 -30.08 -6.50
C ALA A 105 -28.98 -29.82 -6.46
N TYR A 106 -29.39 -28.54 -6.48
CA TYR A 106 -30.82 -28.18 -6.49
C TYR A 106 -31.53 -28.61 -7.78
N ILE A 107 -30.88 -28.46 -8.94
CA ILE A 107 -31.44 -28.91 -10.22
C ILE A 107 -31.61 -30.43 -10.24
N LEU A 108 -30.64 -31.19 -9.72
CA LEU A 108 -30.75 -32.65 -9.65
C LEU A 108 -31.90 -33.14 -8.75
N VAL A 109 -32.17 -32.41 -7.66
CA VAL A 109 -33.30 -32.71 -6.76
C VAL A 109 -34.65 -32.37 -7.40
N LEU A 110 -34.73 -31.36 -8.27
CA LEU A 110 -35.96 -31.01 -8.99
C LEU A 110 -36.27 -31.92 -10.19
N LEU A 111 -35.27 -32.67 -10.68
CA LEU A 111 -35.40 -33.58 -11.82
C LEU A 111 -35.68 -35.04 -11.42
N PHE A 112 -35.77 -35.33 -10.12
CA PHE A 112 -36.18 -36.61 -9.54
C PHE A 112 -37.46 -36.43 -8.72
#